data_AF-A0A949MPZ3-F1
#
_entry.id   AF-A0A949MPZ3-F1
#
_cell.length_a   1.000
_cell.length_b   1.000
_cell.length_c   1.000
_cell.angle_alpha   90.00
_cell.angle_beta   90.00
_cell.angle_gamma   90.00
#
_symmetry.space_group_name_H-M   'P 1'
#
loop_
_entity.id
_entity.type
_entity.pdbx_description
1 polymer ?
#
loop_
_entity_poly.entity_id
_entity_poly.type
_entity_poly.pdbx_seq_one_letter_code
_entity_poly.pdbx_strand_id
1 'polypeptide(L)'
;MGALGNNLTTWLAATALFVWAFDFVRARGHLALKASDLTGQKFSLLGLIAGAAILFGVSAMLGLGLLASAWPFFLGVVLSFLVSTLKFENKSRSLLLLSLTVFFDIYARTTGDAAAALESSLIIGLLSWKIIANFLNGEKAVLADVAPSALYIAGQIFVHAAYSGAGAVQARDVVNSAFISSTLVNWFQRPFRSDDAFLLKRFMLSATGGLIFLILVTKVILAPQYAPMAMLIGAGFAFSFVLDGQGFKPGTSTRLGALDLIRNLLVIGCITLLATRLYGNLGLTVVAATASISFFSQAPAIAALYVAARLLEQAFCVEHVANVTGINLLHPYVSAAQYFGFFTAGALLLLLKEGRLRFFDTMAVSVVGVVAPALVNYFLHAEASGSYLIALTVSSLLLAILGQRFFEENEANLCGSLMLVATQASAIGLFTAELLDLGNAASNPERLKVIYVLAAIVAVVMVISILKTKSTVKPVAVSGD
;
A
#
# COMPACT_ATOMS: atom_id res chain seq x y z
N MET A 1 34.71 -5.20 7.17
CA MET A 1 33.30 -5.66 7.18
C MET A 1 33.30 -7.14 6.89
N GLY A 2 32.72 -7.98 7.75
CA GLY A 2 32.68 -9.43 7.51
C GLY A 2 31.84 -9.75 6.26
N ALA A 3 32.21 -10.79 5.51
CA ALA A 3 31.57 -11.19 4.25
C ALA A 3 30.04 -11.40 4.33
N LEU A 4 29.49 -11.59 5.53
CA LEU A 4 28.06 -11.75 5.79
C LEU A 4 27.27 -10.40 5.79
N GLY A 5 27.93 -9.26 6.04
CA GLY A 5 27.25 -7.97 6.19
C GLY A 5 26.93 -7.23 4.89
N ASN A 6 27.54 -7.63 3.75
CA ASN A 6 27.49 -6.83 2.53
C ASN A 6 26.23 -7.03 1.65
N ASN A 7 25.22 -7.77 2.11
CA ASN A 7 24.04 -8.00 1.27
C ASN A 7 22.76 -8.42 2.03
N LEU A 8 22.37 -7.67 3.07
CA LEU A 8 21.15 -7.99 3.85
C LEU A 8 19.89 -8.04 3.01
N THR A 9 19.83 -7.33 1.89
CA THR A 9 18.65 -7.41 1.01
C THR A 9 18.53 -8.76 0.33
N THR A 10 19.65 -9.34 -0.10
CA THR A 10 19.68 -10.72 -0.60
C THR A 10 19.29 -11.71 0.49
N TRP A 11 19.69 -11.46 1.74
CA TRP A 11 19.28 -12.29 2.87
C TRP A 11 17.78 -12.21 3.14
N LEU A 12 17.17 -11.03 3.02
CA LEU A 12 15.73 -10.87 3.13
C LEU A 12 15.00 -11.66 2.03
N ALA A 13 15.43 -11.52 0.77
CA ALA A 13 14.85 -12.27 -0.35
C ALA A 13 14.95 -13.78 -0.10
N ALA A 14 16.13 -14.27 0.29
CA ALA A 14 16.37 -15.67 0.59
C ALA A 14 15.54 -16.17 1.79
N THR A 15 15.43 -15.38 2.86
CA THR A 15 14.66 -15.74 4.05
C THR A 15 13.18 -15.81 3.74
N ALA A 16 12.63 -14.81 3.04
CA ALA A 16 11.22 -14.78 2.64
C ALA A 16 10.89 -15.95 1.69
N LEU A 17 11.76 -16.20 0.70
CA LEU A 17 11.60 -17.33 -0.23
C LEU A 17 11.71 -18.67 0.47
N PHE A 18 12.66 -18.82 1.40
CA PHE A 18 12.83 -20.05 2.18
C PHE A 18 11.60 -20.35 3.04
N VAL A 19 11.10 -19.37 3.80
CA VAL A 19 9.90 -19.54 4.62
C VAL A 19 8.70 -19.84 3.73
N TRP A 20 8.55 -19.15 2.59
CA TRP A 20 7.50 -19.47 1.62
C TRP A 20 7.61 -20.89 1.06
N ALA A 21 8.80 -21.32 0.62
CA ALA A 21 9.01 -22.63 0.03
C ALA A 21 8.75 -23.75 1.04
N PHE A 22 9.20 -23.56 2.28
CA PHE A 22 8.90 -24.47 3.38
C PHE A 22 7.39 -24.62 3.59
N ASP A 23 6.66 -23.51 3.57
CA ASP A 23 5.21 -23.48 3.72
C ASP A 23 4.49 -24.17 2.57
N PHE A 24 4.93 -23.87 1.35
CA PHE A 24 4.40 -24.41 0.12
C PHE A 24 4.56 -25.93 0.05
N VAL A 25 5.75 -26.44 0.37
CA VAL A 25 6.03 -27.89 0.38
C VAL A 25 5.21 -28.59 1.46
N ARG A 26 5.22 -28.05 2.69
CA ARG A 26 4.50 -28.66 3.82
C ARG A 26 2.99 -28.69 3.62
N ALA A 27 2.41 -27.61 3.09
CA ALA A 27 0.98 -27.52 2.83
C ALA A 27 0.55 -28.27 1.55
N ARG A 28 1.47 -28.96 0.87
CA ARG A 28 1.25 -29.58 -0.44
C ARG A 28 0.64 -28.59 -1.45
N GLY A 29 1.15 -27.36 -1.47
CA GLY A 29 0.62 -26.27 -2.29
C GLY A 29 0.55 -26.59 -3.79
N HIS A 30 1.36 -27.53 -4.27
CA HIS A 30 1.30 -28.05 -5.64
C HIS A 30 -0.08 -28.64 -5.99
N LEU A 31 -0.82 -29.19 -5.02
CA LEU A 31 -2.17 -29.70 -5.22
C LEU A 31 -3.21 -28.58 -5.42
N ALA A 32 -2.90 -27.36 -4.97
CA ALA A 32 -3.76 -26.20 -5.11
C ALA A 32 -3.56 -25.46 -6.45
N LEU A 33 -2.55 -25.83 -7.25
CA LEU A 33 -2.28 -25.23 -8.55
C LEU A 33 -3.18 -25.83 -9.62
N LYS A 34 -4.12 -25.04 -10.15
CA LYS A 34 -4.96 -25.42 -11.30
C LYS A 34 -4.86 -24.37 -12.40
N ALA A 35 -4.56 -24.78 -13.63
CA ALA A 35 -4.48 -23.86 -14.78
C ALA A 35 -5.81 -23.13 -15.06
N SER A 36 -6.94 -23.74 -14.66
CA SER A 36 -8.27 -23.13 -14.77
C SER A 36 -8.44 -21.87 -13.92
N ASP A 37 -7.70 -21.74 -12.81
CA ASP A 37 -7.85 -20.61 -11.87
C ASP A 37 -7.33 -19.29 -12.46
N LEU A 38 -6.50 -19.34 -13.49
CA LEU A 38 -5.97 -18.17 -14.21
C LEU A 38 -6.97 -17.56 -15.23
N THR A 39 -8.11 -18.21 -15.49
CA THR A 39 -9.02 -17.84 -16.59
C THR A 39 -10.10 -16.84 -16.23
N GLY A 40 -10.51 -16.77 -14.96
CA GLY A 40 -11.72 -16.05 -14.54
C GLY A 40 -11.64 -14.52 -14.59
N GLN A 41 -10.45 -13.92 -14.64
CA GLN A 41 -10.27 -12.45 -14.53
C GLN A 41 -9.38 -11.84 -15.63
N LYS A 42 -9.16 -12.58 -16.72
CA LYS A 42 -8.26 -12.17 -17.82
C LYS A 42 -8.69 -10.87 -18.51
N PHE A 43 -9.99 -10.63 -18.66
CA PHE A 43 -10.48 -9.40 -19.31
C PHE A 43 -10.22 -8.14 -18.47
N SER A 44 -10.37 -8.21 -17.15
CA SER A 44 -10.04 -7.09 -16.26
C SER A 44 -8.54 -6.79 -16.28
N LEU A 45 -7.71 -7.84 -16.31
CA LEU A 45 -6.26 -7.71 -16.45
C LEU A 45 -5.88 -7.04 -17.80
N LEU A 46 -6.45 -7.51 -18.91
CA LEU A 46 -6.21 -6.93 -20.23
C LEU A 46 -6.68 -5.48 -20.30
N GLY A 47 -7.82 -5.15 -19.69
CA GLY A 47 -8.32 -3.78 -19.60
C GLY A 47 -7.38 -2.86 -18.84
N LEU A 48 -6.85 -3.30 -17.69
CA LEU A 48 -5.85 -2.55 -16.93
C LEU A 48 -4.56 -2.35 -17.72
N ILE A 49 -4.06 -3.41 -18.37
CA ILE A 49 -2.84 -3.35 -19.18
C ILE A 49 -3.02 -2.38 -20.36
N ALA A 50 -4.14 -2.48 -21.08
CA ALA A 50 -4.44 -1.61 -22.20
C ALA A 50 -4.58 -0.14 -21.77
N GLY A 51 -5.30 0.13 -20.66
CA GLY A 51 -5.45 1.47 -20.12
C GLY A 51 -4.11 2.09 -19.70
N ALA A 52 -3.27 1.31 -19.01
CA ALA A 52 -1.94 1.77 -18.63
C ALA A 52 -1.03 2.00 -19.85
N ALA A 53 -1.08 1.13 -20.86
CA ALA A 53 -0.33 1.31 -22.11
C ALA A 53 -0.70 2.61 -22.82
N ILE A 54 -1.99 2.99 -22.81
CA ILE A 54 -2.44 4.29 -23.33
C ILE A 54 -1.86 5.43 -22.50
N LEU A 55 -1.91 5.36 -21.17
CA LEU A 55 -1.36 6.41 -20.29
C LEU A 55 0.14 6.60 -20.49
N PHE A 56 0.92 5.51 -20.56
CA PHE A 56 2.35 5.57 -20.85
C PHE A 56 2.63 6.07 -22.27
N GLY A 57 1.80 5.71 -23.25
CA GLY A 57 1.89 6.22 -24.62
C GLY A 57 1.66 7.73 -24.69
N VAL A 58 0.61 8.23 -24.04
CA VAL A 58 0.33 9.67 -23.92
C VAL A 58 1.46 10.37 -23.19
N SER A 59 1.97 9.79 -22.10
CA SER A 59 3.11 10.32 -21.36
C SER A 59 4.34 10.49 -22.25
N ALA A 60 4.66 9.49 -23.09
CA ALA A 60 5.77 9.56 -24.03
C ALA A 60 5.55 10.64 -25.11
N MET A 61 4.33 10.80 -25.62
CA MET A 61 3.98 11.86 -26.57
C MET A 61 4.12 13.26 -25.95
N LEU A 62 3.92 13.38 -24.64
CA LEU A 62 4.11 14.63 -23.89
C LEU A 62 5.57 14.86 -23.46
N GLY A 63 6.50 13.94 -23.81
CA GLY A 63 7.92 14.05 -23.46
C GLY A 63 8.24 13.79 -21.99
N LEU A 64 7.32 13.21 -21.23
CA LEU A 64 7.53 12.84 -19.83
C LEU A 64 8.46 11.62 -19.72
N GLY A 65 9.35 11.61 -18.71
CA GLY A 65 10.34 10.53 -18.49
C GLY A 65 9.76 9.18 -18.08
N LEU A 66 8.43 9.06 -17.96
CA LEU A 66 7.75 7.94 -17.31
C LEU A 66 7.74 6.63 -18.12
N LEU A 67 8.04 6.68 -19.43
CA LEU A 67 8.02 5.48 -20.29
C LEU A 67 9.07 4.43 -19.86
N ALA A 68 10.25 4.88 -19.41
CA ALA A 68 11.29 3.99 -18.89
C ALA A 68 10.82 3.16 -17.68
N SER A 69 9.82 3.69 -16.97
CA SER A 69 9.18 3.09 -15.81
C SER A 69 7.87 2.38 -16.16
N ALA A 70 7.58 2.07 -17.43
CA ALA A 70 6.37 1.34 -17.80
C ALA A 70 6.44 -0.16 -17.42
N TRP A 71 7.59 -0.80 -17.64
CA TRP A 71 7.74 -2.24 -17.40
C TRP A 71 7.62 -2.65 -15.92
N PRO A 72 8.11 -1.88 -14.91
CA PRO A 72 7.89 -2.21 -13.49
C PRO A 72 6.42 -2.14 -13.11
N PHE A 73 5.67 -1.19 -13.66
CA PHE A 73 4.23 -1.10 -13.46
C PHE A 73 3.56 -2.39 -13.94
N PHE A 74 3.83 -2.81 -15.18
CA PHE A 74 3.25 -4.05 -15.72
C PHE A 74 3.70 -5.28 -14.94
N LEU A 75 4.96 -5.33 -14.51
CA LEU A 75 5.45 -6.39 -13.63
C LEU A 75 4.66 -6.41 -12.32
N GLY A 76 4.44 -5.27 -11.67
CA GLY A 76 3.65 -5.17 -10.44
C GLY A 76 2.22 -5.66 -10.63
N VAL A 77 1.57 -5.25 -11.72
CA VAL A 77 0.22 -5.74 -12.08
C VAL A 77 0.21 -7.26 -12.22
N VAL A 78 1.16 -7.83 -12.97
CA VAL A 78 1.24 -9.27 -13.22
C VAL A 78 1.57 -10.04 -11.95
N LEU A 79 2.50 -9.57 -11.12
CA LEU A 79 2.86 -10.21 -9.86
C LEU A 79 1.67 -10.26 -8.90
N SER A 80 0.99 -9.13 -8.71
CA SER A 80 -0.20 -9.03 -7.88
C SER A 80 -1.34 -9.91 -8.42
N PHE A 81 -1.52 -9.93 -9.76
CA PHE A 81 -2.45 -10.82 -10.44
C PHE A 81 -2.17 -12.29 -10.12
N LEU A 82 -0.96 -12.76 -10.43
CA LEU A 82 -0.57 -14.15 -10.23
C LEU A 82 -0.76 -14.54 -8.78
N VAL A 83 -0.22 -13.77 -7.84
CA VAL A 83 -0.34 -14.05 -6.40
C VAL A 83 -1.80 -14.08 -5.94
N SER A 84 -2.65 -13.17 -6.42
CA SER A 84 -4.08 -13.14 -6.06
C SER A 84 -4.88 -14.33 -6.60
N THR A 85 -4.48 -14.88 -7.76
CA THR A 85 -5.14 -16.04 -8.37
C THR A 85 -4.73 -17.37 -7.74
N LEU A 86 -3.58 -17.42 -7.05
CA LEU A 86 -3.12 -18.61 -6.35
C LEU A 86 -4.00 -18.85 -5.11
N LYS A 87 -4.59 -20.04 -5.00
CA LYS A 87 -5.40 -20.48 -3.84
C LYS A 87 -4.58 -20.78 -2.57
N PHE A 88 -3.45 -20.12 -2.39
CA PHE A 88 -2.63 -20.27 -1.19
C PHE A 88 -3.24 -19.50 -0.02
N GLU A 89 -2.80 -19.81 1.21
CA GLU A 89 -3.11 -18.98 2.36
C GLU A 89 -2.56 -17.55 2.17
N ASN A 90 -3.23 -16.55 2.75
CA ASN A 90 -2.83 -15.13 2.65
C ASN A 90 -1.37 -14.93 3.07
N LYS A 91 -0.93 -15.66 4.10
CA LYS A 91 0.46 -15.69 4.56
C LYS A 91 1.43 -16.05 3.44
N SER A 92 1.20 -17.18 2.76
CA SER A 92 2.09 -17.65 1.70
C SER A 92 2.09 -16.69 0.50
N ARG A 93 0.92 -16.14 0.16
CA ARG A 93 0.81 -15.10 -0.89
C ARG A 93 1.67 -13.87 -0.56
N SER A 94 1.57 -13.41 0.68
CA SER A 94 2.33 -12.26 1.19
C SER A 94 3.85 -12.49 1.14
N LEU A 95 4.34 -13.65 1.61
CA LEU A 95 5.76 -13.97 1.60
C LEU A 95 6.32 -14.12 0.18
N LEU A 96 5.56 -14.75 -0.72
CA LEU A 96 5.95 -14.86 -2.13
C LEU A 96 6.08 -13.47 -2.76
N LEU A 97 5.05 -12.64 -2.62
CA LEU A 97 5.07 -11.29 -3.18
C LEU A 97 6.21 -10.46 -2.58
N LEU A 98 6.43 -10.54 -1.26
CA LEU A 98 7.53 -9.85 -0.58
C LEU A 98 8.88 -10.26 -1.18
N SER A 99 9.15 -11.56 -1.31
CA SER A 99 10.40 -12.04 -1.90
C SER A 99 10.61 -11.52 -3.33
N LEU A 100 9.57 -11.55 -4.18
CA LEU A 100 9.63 -11.05 -5.55
C LEU A 100 9.87 -9.54 -5.61
N THR A 101 9.25 -8.77 -4.70
CA THR A 101 9.49 -7.32 -4.60
C THR A 101 10.90 -7.00 -4.11
N VAL A 102 11.47 -7.81 -3.21
CA VAL A 102 12.85 -7.64 -2.74
C VAL A 102 13.84 -7.95 -3.86
N PHE A 103 13.60 -8.99 -4.67
CA PHE A 103 14.41 -9.26 -5.87
C PHE A 103 14.36 -8.11 -6.87
N PHE A 104 13.18 -7.50 -7.07
CA PHE A 104 13.07 -6.32 -7.90
C PHE A 104 13.88 -5.13 -7.33
N ASP A 105 13.82 -4.87 -6.02
CA ASP A 105 14.62 -3.80 -5.39
C ASP A 105 16.13 -4.03 -5.60
N ILE A 106 16.61 -5.28 -5.51
CA ILE A 106 18.02 -5.61 -5.88
C ILE A 106 18.32 -5.19 -7.31
N TYR A 107 17.42 -5.47 -8.26
CA TYR A 107 17.57 -5.03 -9.65
C TYR A 107 17.50 -3.49 -9.78
N ALA A 108 16.50 -2.84 -9.18
CA ALA A 108 16.28 -1.40 -9.30
C ALA A 108 17.51 -0.61 -8.84
N ARG A 109 18.20 -1.07 -7.79
CA ARG A 109 19.44 -0.45 -7.32
C ARG A 109 20.61 -0.53 -8.29
N THR A 110 20.64 -1.50 -9.19
CA THR A 110 21.67 -1.53 -10.24
C THR A 110 21.51 -0.38 -11.25
N THR A 111 20.35 0.28 -11.27
CA THR A 111 20.04 1.40 -12.17
C THR A 111 20.36 2.77 -11.58
N GLY A 112 20.88 2.85 -10.35
CA GLY A 112 21.28 4.11 -9.71
C GLY A 112 20.09 5.04 -9.46
N ASP A 113 20.16 6.26 -10.00
CA ASP A 113 19.20 7.35 -9.73
C ASP A 113 17.77 7.03 -10.18
N ALA A 114 17.57 6.09 -11.10
CA ALA A 114 16.25 5.66 -11.54
C ALA A 114 15.52 4.75 -10.53
N ALA A 115 16.20 4.27 -9.47
CA ALA A 115 15.66 3.26 -8.56
C ALA A 115 14.30 3.66 -7.94
N ALA A 116 14.19 4.88 -7.40
CA ALA A 116 12.97 5.35 -6.76
C ALA A 116 11.77 5.43 -7.72
N ALA A 117 12.01 5.82 -8.99
CA ALA A 117 10.96 5.88 -10.02
C ALA A 117 10.51 4.47 -10.44
N LEU A 118 11.46 3.53 -10.59
CA LEU A 118 11.16 2.13 -10.90
C LEU A 118 10.38 1.45 -9.75
N GLU A 119 10.78 1.70 -8.51
CA GLU A 119 10.10 1.22 -7.29
C GLU A 119 8.70 1.80 -7.15
N SER A 120 8.54 3.11 -7.37
CA SER A 120 7.24 3.80 -7.37
C SER A 120 6.31 3.20 -8.42
N SER A 121 6.82 2.95 -9.62
CA SER A 121 6.05 2.30 -10.68
C SER A 121 5.62 0.88 -10.31
N LEU A 122 6.50 0.08 -9.70
CA LEU A 122 6.17 -1.26 -9.24
C LEU A 122 5.03 -1.26 -8.20
N ILE A 123 5.13 -0.41 -7.17
CA ILE A 123 4.10 -0.34 -6.12
C ILE A 123 2.75 0.14 -6.69
N ILE A 124 2.76 1.08 -7.64
CA ILE A 124 1.55 1.51 -8.35
C ILE A 124 0.91 0.32 -9.06
N GLY A 125 1.69 -0.49 -9.78
CA GLY A 125 1.20 -1.69 -10.47
C GLY A 125 0.59 -2.73 -9.51
N LEU A 126 1.29 -3.02 -8.42
CA LEU A 126 0.84 -3.97 -7.39
C LEU A 126 -0.52 -3.57 -6.81
N LEU A 127 -0.67 -2.29 -6.44
CA LEU A 127 -1.88 -1.75 -5.85
C LEU A 127 -3.01 -1.60 -6.87
N SER A 128 -2.71 -1.25 -8.12
CA SER A 128 -3.71 -1.11 -9.20
C SER A 128 -4.50 -2.41 -9.40
N TRP A 129 -3.79 -3.54 -9.55
CA TRP A 129 -4.46 -4.84 -9.66
C TRP A 129 -5.24 -5.15 -8.39
N LYS A 130 -4.65 -4.89 -7.21
CA LYS A 130 -5.27 -5.27 -5.95
C LYS A 130 -6.57 -4.51 -5.67
N ILE A 131 -6.62 -3.22 -6.03
CA ILE A 131 -7.83 -2.41 -6.03
C ILE A 131 -8.85 -3.07 -6.95
N ILE A 132 -8.52 -3.36 -8.21
CA ILE A 132 -9.47 -4.01 -9.12
C ILE A 132 -9.97 -5.36 -8.55
N ALA A 133 -9.09 -6.20 -8.04
CA ALA A 133 -9.43 -7.51 -7.51
C ALA A 133 -10.36 -7.44 -6.29
N ASN A 134 -10.07 -6.53 -5.34
CA ASN A 134 -10.86 -6.36 -4.13
C ASN A 134 -12.23 -5.75 -4.44
N PHE A 135 -12.31 -4.79 -5.36
CA PHE A 135 -13.58 -4.16 -5.73
C PHE A 135 -14.46 -5.06 -6.60
N LEU A 136 -13.88 -5.92 -7.45
CA LEU A 136 -14.64 -6.91 -8.20
C LEU A 136 -15.13 -8.08 -7.34
N ASN A 137 -14.45 -8.38 -6.22
CA ASN A 137 -14.79 -9.48 -5.31
C ASN A 137 -14.76 -9.01 -3.86
N GLY A 138 -15.66 -8.08 -3.49
CA GLY A 138 -15.68 -7.44 -2.16
C GLY A 138 -15.66 -8.41 -0.99
N GLU A 139 -16.40 -9.52 -1.09
CA GLU A 139 -16.44 -10.58 -0.06
C GLU A 139 -15.08 -11.24 0.21
N LYS A 140 -14.20 -11.25 -0.80
CA LYS A 140 -12.86 -11.83 -0.74
C LYS A 140 -11.76 -10.78 -0.60
N ALA A 141 -12.14 -9.51 -0.37
CA ALA A 141 -11.18 -8.44 -0.19
C ALA A 141 -10.26 -8.76 0.98
N VAL A 142 -8.96 -8.78 0.71
CA VAL A 142 -7.89 -9.04 1.69
C VAL A 142 -6.77 -8.06 1.39
N LEU A 143 -6.10 -7.51 2.40
CA LEU A 143 -4.99 -6.58 2.21
C LEU A 143 -3.63 -7.20 2.56
N ALA A 144 -3.64 -8.24 3.38
CA ALA A 144 -2.44 -8.81 3.97
C ALA A 144 -1.49 -9.47 2.98
N ASP A 145 -1.96 -9.79 1.77
CA ASP A 145 -1.17 -10.34 0.68
C ASP A 145 -0.31 -9.28 -0.04
N VAL A 146 -0.72 -8.01 -0.04
CA VAL A 146 0.04 -6.91 -0.69
C VAL A 146 0.73 -5.97 0.30
N ALA A 147 0.18 -5.81 1.51
CA ALA A 147 0.61 -4.77 2.42
C ALA A 147 2.10 -4.83 2.81
N PRO A 148 2.71 -6.00 3.10
CA PRO A 148 4.14 -6.08 3.40
C PRO A 148 5.04 -5.68 2.24
N SER A 149 4.70 -6.08 1.02
CA SER A 149 5.41 -5.68 -0.21
C SER A 149 5.32 -4.18 -0.47
N ALA A 150 4.12 -3.62 -0.35
CA ALA A 150 3.89 -2.18 -0.52
C ALA A 150 4.67 -1.37 0.53
N LEU A 151 4.62 -1.78 1.79
CA LEU A 151 5.37 -1.15 2.87
C LEU A 151 6.89 -1.26 2.66
N TYR A 152 7.39 -2.42 2.22
CA TYR A 152 8.80 -2.63 1.96
C TYR A 152 9.32 -1.65 0.91
N ILE A 153 8.65 -1.60 -0.26
CA ILE A 153 9.01 -0.71 -1.37
C ILE A 153 8.91 0.76 -0.92
N ALA A 154 7.82 1.16 -0.24
CA ALA A 154 7.69 2.51 0.29
C ALA A 154 8.81 2.89 1.28
N GLY A 155 9.26 1.92 2.08
CA GLY A 155 10.41 2.07 2.96
C GLY A 155 11.72 2.29 2.20
N GLN A 156 11.96 1.57 1.10
CA GLN A 156 13.14 1.76 0.26
C GLN A 156 13.13 3.10 -0.46
N ILE A 157 11.98 3.49 -1.04
CA ILE A 157 11.78 4.82 -1.65
C ILE A 157 12.10 5.93 -0.65
N PHE A 158 11.57 5.85 0.57
CA PHE A 158 11.88 6.83 1.60
C PHE A 158 13.37 6.85 1.97
N VAL A 159 14.02 5.69 2.05
CA VAL A 159 15.47 5.63 2.32
C VAL A 159 16.28 6.27 1.19
N HIS A 160 15.89 6.05 -0.08
CA HIS A 160 16.51 6.68 -1.24
C HIS A 160 16.36 8.21 -1.21
N ALA A 161 15.18 8.72 -0.85
CA ALA A 161 14.92 10.16 -0.76
C ALA A 161 15.63 10.84 0.43
N ALA A 162 15.63 10.21 1.61
CA ALA A 162 16.01 10.86 2.86
C ALA A 162 17.48 10.66 3.27
N TYR A 163 18.20 9.70 2.69
CA TYR A 163 19.56 9.37 3.08
C TYR A 163 20.48 9.28 1.85
N SER A 164 21.76 9.57 2.04
CA SER A 164 22.77 9.48 0.98
C SER A 164 24.04 8.74 1.44
N GLY A 165 24.82 8.25 0.47
CA GLY A 165 26.11 7.58 0.71
C GLY A 165 26.03 6.40 1.70
N ALA A 166 26.95 6.37 2.67
CA ALA A 166 27.00 5.32 3.68
C ALA A 166 25.76 5.29 4.60
N GLY A 167 25.11 6.44 4.82
CA GLY A 167 23.90 6.54 5.63
C GLY A 167 22.72 5.81 5.00
N ALA A 168 22.58 5.90 3.67
CA ALA A 168 21.53 5.19 2.93
C ALA A 168 21.68 3.67 3.01
N VAL A 169 22.92 3.17 2.86
CA VAL A 169 23.22 1.74 2.99
C VAL A 169 22.82 1.24 4.38
N GLN A 170 23.20 1.98 5.42
CA GLN A 170 22.93 1.59 6.80
C GLN A 170 21.43 1.64 7.14
N ALA A 171 20.72 2.70 6.73
CA ALA A 171 19.28 2.83 6.94
C ALA A 171 18.50 1.71 6.23
N ARG A 172 18.91 1.37 5.01
CA ARG A 172 18.36 0.23 4.26
C ARG A 172 18.59 -1.10 4.97
N ASP A 173 19.79 -1.35 5.48
CA ASP A 173 20.10 -2.59 6.18
C ASP A 173 19.30 -2.73 7.48
N VAL A 174 19.04 -1.61 8.16
CA VAL A 174 18.12 -1.55 9.30
C VAL A 174 16.70 -1.93 8.89
N VAL A 175 16.17 -1.39 7.79
CA VAL A 175 14.86 -1.78 7.25
C VAL A 175 14.83 -3.27 6.89
N ASN A 176 15.83 -3.77 6.17
CA ASN A 176 15.92 -5.19 5.80
C ASN A 176 15.96 -6.10 7.03
N SER A 177 16.68 -5.70 8.09
CA SER A 177 16.72 -6.44 9.36
C SER A 177 15.35 -6.53 10.03
N ALA A 178 14.56 -5.47 9.98
CA ALA A 178 13.20 -5.45 10.52
C ALA A 178 12.30 -6.46 9.78
N PHE A 179 12.38 -6.49 8.46
CA PHE A 179 11.62 -7.45 7.64
C PHE A 179 12.14 -8.89 7.79
N ILE A 180 13.45 -9.11 7.93
CA ILE A 180 14.02 -10.44 8.23
C ILE A 180 13.51 -10.93 9.58
N SER A 181 13.61 -10.10 10.62
CA SER A 181 13.11 -10.45 11.96
C SER A 181 11.62 -10.78 11.91
N SER A 182 10.82 -9.94 11.23
CA SER A 182 9.38 -10.17 11.09
C SER A 182 9.07 -11.48 10.35
N THR A 183 9.79 -11.79 9.28
CA THR A 183 9.65 -13.04 8.52
C THR A 183 9.98 -14.26 9.39
N LEU A 184 11.06 -14.19 10.18
CA LEU A 184 11.46 -15.27 11.08
C LEU A 184 10.47 -15.46 12.23
N VAL A 185 10.00 -14.39 12.87
CA VAL A 185 8.97 -14.46 13.91
C VAL A 185 7.69 -15.08 13.35
N ASN A 186 7.29 -14.69 12.14
CA ASN A 186 6.14 -15.28 11.46
C ASN A 186 6.29 -16.80 11.25
N TRP A 187 7.51 -17.25 10.95
CA TRP A 187 7.81 -18.68 10.87
C TRP A 187 7.73 -19.36 12.23
N PHE A 188 8.29 -18.75 13.28
CA PHE A 188 8.29 -19.26 14.65
C PHE A 188 6.93 -19.24 15.36
N GLN A 189 5.97 -18.42 14.93
CA GLN A 189 4.65 -18.33 15.57
C GLN A 189 3.85 -19.64 15.56
N ARG A 190 4.12 -20.55 14.63
CA ARG A 190 3.34 -21.77 14.41
C ARG A 190 3.24 -22.72 15.61
N PRO A 191 4.35 -23.15 16.25
CA PRO A 191 4.29 -23.98 17.45
C PRO A 191 3.57 -23.31 18.63
N PHE A 192 3.46 -21.99 18.64
CA PHE A 192 2.87 -21.22 19.74
C PHE A 192 1.37 -20.89 19.52
N ARG A 193 0.71 -21.48 18.50
CA ARG A 193 -0.70 -21.20 18.16
C ARG A 193 -1.76 -21.86 19.06
N SER A 194 -1.41 -22.86 19.86
CA SER A 194 -2.36 -23.47 20.81
C SER A 194 -2.61 -22.54 22.01
N ASP A 195 -3.80 -22.62 22.63
CA ASP A 195 -4.32 -21.78 23.73
C ASP A 195 -3.32 -20.83 24.43
N ASP A 196 -3.59 -19.52 24.30
CA ASP A 196 -2.78 -18.44 24.87
C ASP A 196 -3.55 -17.74 26.00
N ALA A 197 -3.84 -18.48 27.08
CA ALA A 197 -4.67 -18.01 28.19
C ALA A 197 -4.12 -16.76 28.92
N PHE A 198 -2.81 -16.50 28.82
CA PHE A 198 -2.13 -15.42 29.55
C PHE A 198 -1.34 -14.44 28.67
N LEU A 199 -1.53 -14.44 27.35
CA LEU A 199 -0.75 -13.62 26.39
C LEU A 199 0.78 -13.86 26.44
N LEU A 200 1.25 -14.82 27.25
CA LEU A 200 2.66 -15.09 27.49
C LEU A 200 3.35 -15.51 26.20
N LYS A 201 2.67 -16.27 25.34
CA LYS A 201 3.23 -16.72 24.06
C LYS A 201 3.47 -15.54 23.11
N ARG A 202 2.51 -14.61 23.02
CA ARG A 202 2.65 -13.37 22.24
C ARG A 202 3.75 -12.46 22.78
N PHE A 203 3.88 -12.35 24.11
CA PHE A 203 4.96 -11.60 24.73
C PHE A 203 6.34 -12.20 24.42
N MET A 204 6.49 -13.52 24.57
CA MET A 204 7.75 -14.20 24.24
C MET A 204 8.11 -14.08 22.77
N LEU A 205 7.13 -14.16 21.86
CA LEU A 205 7.35 -13.95 20.42
C LEU A 205 7.76 -12.50 20.11
N SER A 206 7.14 -11.52 20.77
CA SER A 206 7.50 -10.10 20.65
C SER A 206 8.93 -9.84 21.13
N ALA A 207 9.30 -10.35 22.31
CA ALA A 207 10.66 -10.26 22.83
C ALA A 207 11.67 -10.96 21.90
N THR A 208 11.33 -12.14 21.40
CA THR A 208 12.17 -12.90 20.44
C THR A 208 12.43 -12.09 19.18
N GLY A 209 11.39 -11.46 18.60
CA GLY A 209 11.54 -10.61 17.42
C GLY A 209 12.45 -9.40 17.65
N GLY A 210 12.31 -8.74 18.80
CA GLY A 210 13.23 -7.68 19.22
C GLY A 210 14.67 -8.16 19.33
N LEU A 211 14.89 -9.32 19.96
CA LEU A 211 16.22 -9.93 20.11
C LEU A 211 16.85 -10.34 18.78
N ILE A 212 16.08 -10.93 17.85
CA ILE A 212 16.56 -11.25 16.49
C ILE A 212 17.05 -9.99 15.80
N PHE A 213 16.25 -8.91 15.86
CA PHE A 213 16.64 -7.63 15.28
C PHE A 213 17.91 -7.05 15.95
N LEU A 214 18.02 -7.14 17.28
CA LEU A 214 19.20 -6.71 18.02
C LEU A 214 20.46 -7.45 17.54
N ILE A 215 20.37 -8.76 17.33
CA ILE A 215 21.48 -9.58 16.83
C ILE A 215 21.85 -9.15 15.41
N LEU A 216 20.88 -8.98 14.51
CA LEU A 216 21.14 -8.53 13.14
C LEU A 216 21.86 -7.18 13.11
N VAL A 217 21.37 -6.20 13.87
CA VAL A 217 21.94 -4.85 13.90
C VAL A 217 23.33 -4.83 14.54
N THR A 218 23.53 -5.51 15.68
CA THR A 218 24.79 -5.43 16.43
C THR A 218 25.87 -6.37 15.90
N LYS A 219 25.51 -7.52 15.33
CA LYS A 219 26.46 -8.57 14.91
C LYS A 219 26.58 -8.73 13.39
N VAL A 220 25.54 -8.44 12.62
CA VAL A 220 25.56 -8.59 11.15
C VAL A 220 25.88 -7.26 10.48
N ILE A 221 25.10 -6.21 10.77
CA ILE A 221 25.30 -4.87 10.18
C ILE A 221 26.44 -4.12 10.88
N LEU A 222 26.78 -4.49 12.13
CA LEU A 222 27.76 -3.80 12.97
C LEU A 222 27.36 -2.33 13.22
N ALA A 223 26.08 -2.10 13.45
CA ALA A 223 25.48 -0.79 13.67
C ALA A 223 24.91 -0.66 15.10
N PRO A 224 25.73 -0.77 16.16
CA PRO A 224 25.26 -0.81 17.55
C PRO A 224 24.47 0.44 17.98
N GLN A 225 24.61 1.58 17.29
CA GLN A 225 23.80 2.77 17.54
C GLN A 225 22.29 2.53 17.37
N TYR A 226 21.88 1.56 16.55
CA TYR A 226 20.48 1.20 16.35
C TYR A 226 20.02 0.07 17.29
N ALA A 227 20.87 -0.40 18.21
CA ALA A 227 20.49 -1.41 19.19
C ALA A 227 19.20 -1.08 19.98
N PRO A 228 18.95 0.17 20.43
CA PRO A 228 17.72 0.46 21.16
C PRO A 228 16.45 0.45 20.29
N MET A 229 16.57 0.46 18.94
CA MET A 229 15.42 0.18 18.05
C MET A 229 14.89 -1.25 18.21
N ALA A 230 15.65 -2.19 18.78
CA ALA A 230 15.18 -3.54 19.07
C ALA A 230 13.99 -3.55 20.05
N MET A 231 13.97 -2.63 21.03
CA MET A 231 12.82 -2.48 21.93
C MET A 231 11.59 -1.99 21.16
N LEU A 232 11.80 -1.08 20.22
CA LEU A 232 10.75 -0.54 19.38
C LEU A 232 10.18 -1.62 18.42
N ILE A 233 11.02 -2.47 17.83
CA ILE A 233 10.60 -3.69 17.10
C ILE A 233 9.77 -4.61 17.99
N GLY A 234 10.27 -4.90 19.21
CA GLY A 234 9.58 -5.77 20.16
C GLY A 234 8.18 -5.23 20.46
N ALA A 235 8.07 -3.95 20.78
CA ALA A 235 6.80 -3.27 20.96
C ALA A 235 5.92 -3.35 19.69
N GLY A 236 6.49 -3.16 18.50
CA GLY A 236 5.81 -3.35 17.21
C GLY A 236 5.14 -4.70 17.06
N PHE A 237 5.82 -5.79 17.41
CA PHE A 237 5.21 -7.12 17.42
C PHE A 237 4.03 -7.21 18.41
N ALA A 238 4.19 -6.68 19.63
CA ALA A 238 3.11 -6.67 20.61
C ALA A 238 1.88 -5.91 20.09
N PHE A 239 2.09 -4.74 19.47
CA PHE A 239 1.01 -3.96 18.87
C PHE A 239 0.35 -4.67 17.69
N SER A 240 1.14 -5.31 16.83
CA SER A 240 0.62 -6.11 15.71
C SER A 240 -0.30 -7.23 16.24
N PHE A 241 0.09 -7.92 17.31
CA PHE A 241 -0.76 -8.93 17.95
C PHE A 241 -2.03 -8.36 18.60
N VAL A 242 -1.97 -7.14 19.14
CA VAL A 242 -3.13 -6.44 19.71
C VAL A 242 -4.12 -6.08 18.62
N LEU A 243 -3.65 -5.44 17.53
CA LEU A 243 -4.46 -5.13 16.35
C LEU A 243 -5.06 -6.40 15.74
N ASP A 244 -4.30 -7.49 15.69
CA ASP A 244 -4.78 -8.77 15.16
C ASP A 244 -5.81 -9.46 16.05
N GLY A 245 -5.75 -9.21 17.36
CA GLY A 245 -6.73 -9.67 18.34
C GLY A 245 -8.04 -8.88 18.32
N GLN A 246 -7.98 -7.59 17.99
CA GLN A 246 -9.08 -6.61 18.05
C GLN A 246 -9.67 -6.25 16.68
N GLY A 247 -9.05 -6.69 15.60
CA GLY A 247 -9.51 -6.43 14.24
C GLY A 247 -10.64 -7.37 13.80
N PHE A 248 -11.31 -6.99 12.71
CA PHE A 248 -12.41 -7.78 12.15
C PHE A 248 -11.85 -9.09 11.61
N LYS A 249 -12.46 -10.21 12.02
CA LYS A 249 -12.07 -11.55 11.56
C LYS A 249 -13.05 -12.01 10.50
N PRO A 250 -12.59 -12.39 9.30
CA PRO A 250 -13.47 -12.91 8.26
C PRO A 250 -14.21 -14.16 8.74
N GLY A 251 -15.54 -14.21 8.58
CA GLY A 251 -16.35 -15.39 8.90
C GLY A 251 -16.79 -15.52 10.36
N THR A 252 -16.53 -14.54 11.23
CA THR A 252 -17.13 -14.46 12.57
C THR A 252 -18.33 -13.53 12.57
N SER A 253 -19.46 -13.95 13.16
CA SER A 253 -20.72 -13.19 13.23
C SER A 253 -20.70 -11.99 14.21
N THR A 254 -19.57 -11.74 14.86
CA THR A 254 -19.42 -10.65 15.83
C THR A 254 -19.01 -9.37 15.12
N ARG A 255 -19.96 -8.44 14.94
CA ARG A 255 -19.65 -7.05 14.59
C ARG A 255 -18.81 -6.41 15.69
N LEU A 256 -17.75 -5.71 15.29
CA LEU A 256 -16.90 -4.96 16.23
C LEU A 256 -17.67 -3.81 16.86
N GLY A 257 -17.46 -3.60 18.16
CA GLY A 257 -17.96 -2.42 18.85
C GLY A 257 -17.25 -1.16 18.36
N ALA A 258 -17.93 -0.01 18.47
CA ALA A 258 -17.32 1.28 18.14
C ALA A 258 -16.06 1.56 18.97
N LEU A 259 -16.06 1.12 20.23
CA LEU A 259 -14.92 1.24 21.14
C LEU A 259 -13.72 0.43 20.66
N ASP A 260 -13.92 -0.75 20.08
CA ASP A 260 -12.83 -1.58 19.55
C ASP A 260 -12.18 -0.93 18.32
N LEU A 261 -13.00 -0.34 17.44
CA LEU A 261 -12.52 0.41 16.27
C LEU A 261 -11.73 1.66 16.67
N ILE A 262 -12.22 2.42 17.66
CA ILE A 262 -11.49 3.57 18.22
C ILE A 262 -10.18 3.11 18.87
N ARG A 263 -10.18 1.98 19.58
CA ARG A 263 -8.97 1.41 20.18
C ARG A 263 -7.93 1.04 19.11
N ASN A 264 -8.34 0.45 17.99
CA ASN A 264 -7.44 0.19 16.86
C ASN A 264 -6.80 1.47 16.32
N LEU A 265 -7.58 2.55 16.15
CA LEU A 265 -7.05 3.86 15.74
C LEU A 265 -6.07 4.45 16.77
N LEU A 266 -6.39 4.36 18.06
CA LEU A 266 -5.50 4.82 19.12
C LEU A 266 -4.18 4.05 19.14
N VAL A 267 -4.22 2.73 18.93
CA VAL A 267 -3.00 1.91 18.83
C VAL A 267 -2.14 2.35 17.64
N ILE A 268 -2.75 2.53 16.46
CA ILE A 268 -2.04 3.03 15.26
C ILE A 268 -1.46 4.43 15.51
N GLY A 269 -2.23 5.34 16.12
CA GLY A 269 -1.75 6.69 16.44
C GLY A 269 -0.60 6.70 17.45
N CYS A 270 -0.73 5.97 18.55
CA CYS A 270 0.30 5.88 19.60
C CYS A 270 1.61 5.30 19.06
N ILE A 271 1.54 4.22 18.27
CA ILE A 271 2.73 3.60 17.72
C ILE A 271 3.41 4.50 16.68
N THR A 272 2.63 5.19 15.85
CA THR A 272 3.15 6.16 14.89
C THR A 272 3.85 7.31 15.61
N LEU A 273 3.24 7.87 16.66
CA LEU A 273 3.84 8.94 17.46
C LEU A 273 5.13 8.47 18.16
N LEU A 274 5.12 7.30 18.78
CA LEU A 274 6.28 6.76 19.48
C LEU A 274 7.45 6.52 18.52
N ALA A 275 7.19 5.84 17.41
CA ALA A 275 8.22 5.51 16.43
C ALA A 275 8.82 6.77 15.77
N THR A 276 7.96 7.71 15.35
CA THR A 276 8.40 8.95 14.71
C THR A 276 9.15 9.86 15.68
N ARG A 277 8.79 9.88 16.97
CA ARG A 277 9.52 10.68 17.97
C ARG A 277 10.88 10.11 18.36
N LEU A 278 11.00 8.79 18.44
CA LEU A 278 12.26 8.16 18.87
C LEU A 278 13.28 8.09 17.73
N TYR A 279 12.83 7.75 16.51
CA TYR A 279 13.75 7.46 15.39
C TYR A 279 13.24 7.97 14.04
N GLY A 280 12.31 8.92 14.02
CA GLY A 280 11.75 9.46 12.78
C GLY A 280 11.03 8.41 11.94
N ASN A 281 10.98 8.66 10.63
CA ASN A 281 10.30 7.77 9.69
C ASN A 281 11.03 6.43 9.50
N LEU A 282 12.34 6.36 9.75
CA LEU A 282 13.07 5.09 9.78
C LEU A 282 12.54 4.17 10.90
N GLY A 283 12.33 4.71 12.10
CA GLY A 283 11.67 3.98 13.19
C GLY A 283 10.27 3.50 12.83
N LEU A 284 9.51 4.33 12.11
CA LEU A 284 8.17 3.99 11.67
C LEU A 284 8.17 2.81 10.67
N THR A 285 9.07 2.81 9.68
CA THR A 285 9.23 1.70 8.73
C THR A 285 9.58 0.39 9.44
N VAL A 286 10.53 0.46 10.36
CA VAL A 286 11.04 -0.68 11.14
C VAL A 286 9.92 -1.31 11.98
N VAL A 287 9.09 -0.48 12.61
CA VAL A 287 7.92 -0.95 13.36
C VAL A 287 6.85 -1.52 12.46
N ALA A 288 6.53 -0.85 11.36
CA ALA A 288 5.49 -1.31 10.46
C ALA A 288 5.84 -2.64 9.79
N ALA A 289 7.13 -2.97 9.65
CA ALA A 289 7.57 -4.28 9.18
C ALA A 289 7.00 -5.42 10.05
N THR A 290 6.79 -5.16 11.34
CA THR A 290 6.17 -6.12 12.27
C THR A 290 4.71 -6.43 11.90
N ALA A 291 3.98 -5.55 11.22
CA ALA A 291 2.63 -5.87 10.75
C ALA A 291 2.59 -7.08 9.79
N SER A 292 3.73 -7.43 9.18
CA SER A 292 3.90 -8.60 8.32
C SER A 292 3.73 -9.94 9.05
N ILE A 293 3.60 -9.96 10.39
CA ILE A 293 3.38 -11.19 11.17
C ILE A 293 1.91 -11.56 11.35
N SER A 294 0.99 -10.64 11.08
CA SER A 294 -0.42 -10.76 11.46
C SER A 294 -1.32 -10.93 10.25
N PHE A 295 -2.12 -12.00 10.26
CA PHE A 295 -2.94 -12.41 9.12
C PHE A 295 -4.39 -12.78 9.50
N PHE A 296 -4.76 -12.65 10.78
CA PHE A 296 -6.08 -13.08 11.24
C PHE A 296 -7.15 -12.00 11.06
N SER A 297 -6.75 -10.73 11.07
CA SER A 297 -7.58 -9.57 10.79
C SER A 297 -6.91 -8.64 9.77
N GLN A 298 -7.68 -7.69 9.24
CA GLN A 298 -7.16 -6.70 8.29
C GLN A 298 -6.51 -5.48 8.96
N ALA A 299 -6.71 -5.25 10.26
CA ALA A 299 -6.24 -4.05 10.94
C ALA A 299 -4.71 -3.84 10.86
N PRO A 300 -3.86 -4.86 11.06
CA PRO A 300 -2.41 -4.73 10.84
C PRO A 300 -2.05 -4.36 9.40
N ALA A 301 -2.75 -4.93 8.41
CA ALA A 301 -2.51 -4.61 7.00
C ALA A 301 -2.93 -3.17 6.64
N ILE A 302 -4.05 -2.69 7.21
CA ILE A 302 -4.47 -1.28 7.10
C ILE A 302 -3.40 -0.36 7.70
N ALA A 303 -2.88 -0.69 8.89
CA ALA A 303 -1.81 0.08 9.54
C ALA A 303 -0.52 0.10 8.70
N ALA A 304 -0.14 -1.04 8.11
CA ALA A 304 1.01 -1.13 7.22
C ALA A 304 0.84 -0.28 5.96
N LEU A 305 -0.33 -0.29 5.32
CA LEU A 305 -0.62 0.55 4.16
C LEU A 305 -0.67 2.04 4.51
N TYR A 306 -1.16 2.39 5.70
CA TYR A 306 -1.10 3.76 6.22
C TYR A 306 0.35 4.23 6.37
N VAL A 307 1.21 3.40 6.97
CA VAL A 307 2.63 3.73 7.08
C VAL A 307 3.28 3.80 5.69
N ALA A 308 2.96 2.89 4.77
CA ALA A 308 3.47 2.93 3.40
C ALA A 308 3.11 4.26 2.70
N ALA A 309 1.84 4.68 2.79
CA ALA A 309 1.39 5.96 2.25
C ALA A 309 2.16 7.13 2.89
N ARG A 310 2.29 7.12 4.23
CA ARG A 310 3.02 8.16 4.97
C ARG A 310 4.50 8.26 4.58
N LEU A 311 5.15 7.13 4.31
CA LEU A 311 6.55 7.09 3.86
C LEU A 311 6.71 7.67 2.45
N LEU A 312 5.79 7.35 1.54
CA LEU A 312 5.76 7.91 0.19
C LEU A 312 5.51 9.43 0.21
N GLU A 313 4.56 9.88 1.02
CA GLU A 313 4.30 11.31 1.24
C GLU A 313 5.53 12.03 1.79
N GLN A 314 6.25 11.39 2.72
CA GLN A 314 7.46 11.96 3.26
C GLN A 314 8.57 12.04 2.21
N ALA A 315 8.75 11.00 1.40
CA ALA A 315 9.68 11.02 0.27
C ALA A 315 9.37 12.19 -0.68
N PHE A 316 8.08 12.34 -1.05
CA PHE A 316 7.61 13.46 -1.85
C PHE A 316 7.93 14.83 -1.22
N CYS A 317 7.72 14.97 0.09
CA CYS A 317 8.04 16.21 0.79
C CYS A 317 9.54 16.51 0.80
N VAL A 318 10.38 15.48 0.99
CA VAL A 318 11.84 15.64 1.02
C VAL A 318 12.38 16.05 -0.35
N GLU A 319 11.83 15.50 -1.43
CA GLU A 319 12.34 15.73 -2.79
C GLU A 319 11.76 17.00 -3.45
N HIS A 320 10.50 17.36 -3.16
CA HIS A 320 9.78 18.37 -3.96
C HIS A 320 9.24 19.57 -3.18
N VAL A 321 9.14 19.53 -1.85
CA VAL A 321 8.68 20.68 -1.08
C VAL A 321 9.88 21.57 -0.76
N ALA A 322 10.06 22.62 -1.57
CA ALA A 322 11.19 23.57 -1.50
C ALA A 322 11.40 24.23 -0.12
N ASN A 323 10.35 24.28 0.71
CA ASN A 323 10.45 24.68 2.10
C ASN A 323 10.85 23.48 2.96
N VAL A 324 12.13 23.39 3.31
CA VAL A 324 12.67 22.47 4.33
C VAL A 324 12.00 22.66 5.72
N THR A 325 11.14 23.67 5.87
CA THR A 325 10.31 23.96 7.05
C THR A 325 8.97 23.19 7.11
N GLY A 326 8.59 22.47 6.05
CA GLY A 326 7.40 21.61 6.03
C GLY A 326 6.18 22.23 5.32
N ILE A 327 5.02 21.55 5.45
CA ILE A 327 3.74 21.99 4.87
C ILE A 327 3.02 22.92 5.85
N ASN A 328 2.81 24.18 5.45
CA ASN A 328 2.09 25.15 6.25
C ASN A 328 0.57 25.07 5.99
N LEU A 329 -0.15 24.47 6.94
CA LEU A 329 -1.62 24.31 6.85
C LEU A 329 -2.40 25.63 6.88
N LEU A 330 -1.76 26.75 7.22
CA LEU A 330 -2.39 28.07 7.25
C LEU A 330 -2.42 28.76 5.88
N HIS A 331 -1.67 28.26 4.89
CA HIS A 331 -1.76 28.78 3.52
C HIS A 331 -3.11 28.39 2.90
N PRO A 332 -3.92 29.35 2.39
CA PRO A 332 -5.29 29.06 1.93
C PRO A 332 -5.38 27.96 0.86
N TYR A 333 -4.42 27.90 -0.07
CA TYR A 333 -4.38 26.88 -1.11
C TYR A 333 -4.00 25.49 -0.55
N VAL A 334 -3.20 25.44 0.52
CA VAL A 334 -2.83 24.20 1.23
C VAL A 334 -4.01 23.66 2.02
N SER A 335 -4.77 24.53 2.70
CA SER A 335 -6.00 24.15 3.41
C SER A 335 -7.08 23.67 2.43
N ALA A 336 -7.25 24.35 1.29
CA ALA A 336 -8.18 23.92 0.24
C ALA A 336 -7.84 22.53 -0.30
N ALA A 337 -6.56 22.26 -0.57
CA ALA A 337 -6.09 20.94 -0.99
C ALA A 337 -6.31 19.87 0.10
N GLN A 338 -6.16 20.23 1.38
CA GLN A 338 -6.47 19.36 2.51
C GLN A 338 -7.95 18.95 2.52
N TYR A 339 -8.86 19.91 2.39
CA TYR A 339 -10.30 19.61 2.32
C TYR A 339 -10.64 18.75 1.11
N PHE A 340 -10.00 19.02 -0.04
CA PHE A 340 -10.18 18.19 -1.22
C PHE A 340 -9.78 16.73 -0.98
N GLY A 341 -8.64 16.47 -0.32
CA GLY A 341 -8.23 15.11 0.05
C GLY A 341 -9.23 14.41 0.97
N PHE A 342 -9.77 15.12 1.96
CA PHE A 342 -10.82 14.62 2.85
C PHE A 342 -12.10 14.26 2.08
N PHE A 343 -12.59 15.16 1.22
CA PHE A 343 -13.80 14.93 0.44
C PHE A 343 -13.62 13.80 -0.57
N THR A 344 -12.44 13.64 -1.17
CA THR A 344 -12.13 12.50 -2.04
C THR A 344 -12.27 11.18 -1.31
N ALA A 345 -11.73 11.06 -0.09
CA ALA A 345 -11.90 9.84 0.72
C ALA A 345 -13.38 9.55 1.04
N GLY A 346 -14.14 10.59 1.41
CA GLY A 346 -15.58 10.48 1.67
C GLY A 346 -16.37 10.05 0.43
N ALA A 347 -16.08 10.64 -0.73
CA ALA A 347 -16.71 10.29 -2.00
C ALA A 347 -16.41 8.83 -2.39
N LEU A 348 -15.16 8.37 -2.20
CA LEU A 348 -14.79 6.97 -2.43
C LEU A 348 -15.56 6.00 -1.51
N LEU A 349 -15.75 6.36 -0.24
CA LEU A 349 -16.57 5.56 0.68
C LEU A 349 -18.04 5.52 0.27
N LEU A 350 -18.60 6.64 -0.21
CA LEU A 350 -19.98 6.66 -0.73
C LEU A 350 -20.13 5.79 -1.98
N LEU A 351 -19.18 5.87 -2.91
CA LEU A 351 -19.13 4.99 -4.09
C LEU A 351 -19.06 3.52 -3.69
N LEU A 352 -18.28 3.20 -2.64
CA LEU A 352 -18.19 1.86 -2.07
C LEU A 352 -19.51 1.38 -1.46
N LYS A 353 -20.25 2.28 -0.78
CA LYS A 353 -21.49 1.94 -0.06
C LYS A 353 -22.69 1.83 -0.99
N GLU A 354 -22.82 2.72 -1.95
CA GLU A 354 -23.97 2.79 -2.87
C GLU A 354 -23.81 1.85 -4.07
N GLY A 355 -22.57 1.52 -4.43
CA GLY A 355 -22.27 0.60 -5.50
C GLY A 355 -22.66 -0.83 -5.13
N ARG A 356 -23.72 -1.36 -5.76
CA ARG A 356 -23.74 -2.81 -6.10
C ARG A 356 -22.67 -3.01 -7.17
N LEU A 357 -21.41 -3.05 -6.74
CA LEU A 357 -20.19 -2.80 -7.52
C LEU A 357 -20.25 -3.43 -8.92
N ARG A 358 -20.42 -2.57 -9.92
CA ARG A 358 -20.24 -2.93 -11.33
C ARG A 358 -18.81 -2.60 -11.74
N PHE A 359 -18.35 -3.23 -12.81
CA PHE A 359 -17.05 -2.97 -13.47
C PHE A 359 -16.70 -1.46 -13.60
N PHE A 360 -17.70 -0.59 -13.80
CA PHE A 360 -17.52 0.85 -13.95
C PHE A 360 -17.18 1.59 -12.64
N ASP A 361 -17.72 1.16 -11.49
CA ASP A 361 -17.41 1.78 -10.19
C ASP A 361 -15.98 1.45 -9.79
N THR A 362 -15.54 0.22 -10.06
CA THR A 362 -14.15 -0.21 -9.91
C THR A 362 -13.21 0.63 -10.80
N MET A 363 -13.58 0.85 -12.06
CA MET A 363 -12.82 1.71 -12.96
C MET A 363 -12.77 3.17 -12.46
N ALA A 364 -13.88 3.72 -11.98
CA ALA A 364 -13.91 5.07 -11.43
C ALA A 364 -12.98 5.23 -10.21
N VAL A 365 -12.98 4.27 -9.29
CA VAL A 365 -12.11 4.30 -8.11
C VAL A 365 -10.64 4.14 -8.48
N SER A 366 -10.30 3.24 -9.41
CA SER A 366 -8.93 3.10 -9.93
C SER A 366 -8.47 4.37 -10.67
N VAL A 367 -9.37 5.04 -11.39
CA VAL A 367 -9.07 6.31 -12.07
C VAL A 367 -8.85 7.44 -11.07
N VAL A 368 -9.63 7.53 -9.99
CA VAL A 368 -9.44 8.57 -8.95
C VAL A 368 -8.07 8.43 -8.28
N GLY A 369 -7.67 7.21 -7.92
CA GLY A 369 -6.35 6.95 -7.31
C GLY A 369 -5.17 7.34 -8.21
N VAL A 370 -5.36 7.34 -9.52
CA VAL A 370 -4.32 7.63 -10.53
C VAL A 370 -4.34 9.06 -11.04
N VAL A 371 -5.50 9.55 -11.45
CA VAL A 371 -5.64 10.84 -12.12
C VAL A 371 -5.63 11.98 -11.12
N ALA A 372 -6.30 11.85 -9.98
CA ALA A 372 -6.39 12.94 -9.01
C ALA A 372 -5.00 13.43 -8.50
N PRO A 373 -4.08 12.56 -8.03
CA PRO A 373 -2.75 13.02 -7.62
C PRO A 373 -1.93 13.64 -8.76
N ALA A 374 -2.02 13.09 -9.98
CA ALA A 374 -1.33 13.65 -11.15
C ALA A 374 -1.85 15.06 -11.51
N LEU A 375 -3.17 15.26 -11.46
CA LEU A 375 -3.78 16.57 -11.69
C LEU A 375 -3.43 17.56 -10.58
N VAL A 376 -3.42 17.11 -9.33
CA VAL A 376 -3.03 17.95 -8.20
C VAL A 376 -1.58 18.41 -8.35
N ASN A 377 -0.66 17.54 -8.76
CA ASN A 377 0.71 17.94 -9.10
C ASN A 377 0.79 18.94 -10.27
N TYR A 378 -0.02 18.77 -11.32
CA TYR A 378 0.01 19.70 -12.45
C TYR A 378 -0.59 21.08 -12.14
N PHE A 379 -1.68 21.13 -11.37
CA PHE A 379 -2.42 22.37 -11.13
C PHE A 379 -2.01 23.10 -9.85
N LEU A 380 -1.52 22.37 -8.85
CA LEU A 380 -1.21 22.91 -7.54
C LEU A 380 0.29 22.87 -7.25
N HIS A 381 0.70 23.73 -6.32
CA HIS A 381 2.07 23.76 -5.82
C HIS A 381 2.39 22.49 -4.99
N ALA A 382 3.66 22.07 -4.95
CA ALA A 382 4.11 20.86 -4.24
C ALA A 382 3.61 20.79 -2.78
N GLU A 383 3.61 21.91 -2.07
CA GLU A 383 3.09 22.03 -0.70
C GLU A 383 1.59 21.66 -0.60
N ALA A 384 0.79 22.11 -1.56
CA ALA A 384 -0.65 21.82 -1.63
C ALA A 384 -0.88 20.34 -2.00
N SER A 385 -0.08 19.81 -2.93
CA SER A 385 -0.13 18.39 -3.31
C SER A 385 0.19 17.48 -2.15
N GLY A 386 1.24 17.79 -1.38
CA GLY A 386 1.56 17.06 -0.15
C GLY A 386 0.40 17.10 0.86
N SER A 387 -0.23 18.26 1.05
CA SER A 387 -1.39 18.39 1.94
C SER A 387 -2.60 17.56 1.49
N TYR A 388 -2.89 17.54 0.19
CA TYR A 388 -3.92 16.69 -0.40
C TYR A 388 -3.67 15.20 -0.11
N LEU A 389 -2.45 14.72 -0.35
CA LEU A 389 -2.09 13.32 -0.12
C LEU A 389 -2.22 12.93 1.35
N ILE A 390 -1.67 13.75 2.26
CA ILE A 390 -1.75 13.53 3.71
C ILE A 390 -3.21 13.47 4.17
N ALA A 391 -4.04 14.40 3.70
CA ALA A 391 -5.46 14.42 4.06
C ALA A 391 -6.20 13.19 3.52
N LEU A 392 -5.93 12.79 2.28
CA LEU A 392 -6.49 11.57 1.68
C LEU A 392 -6.11 10.34 2.50
N THR A 393 -4.85 10.20 2.91
CA THR A 393 -4.34 9.09 3.71
C THR A 393 -4.95 9.02 5.10
N VAL A 394 -4.95 10.13 5.84
CA VAL A 394 -5.53 10.17 7.20
C VAL A 394 -7.03 9.90 7.16
N SER A 395 -7.74 10.51 6.20
CA SER A 395 -9.19 10.30 6.03
C SER A 395 -9.49 8.86 5.63
N SER A 396 -8.71 8.29 4.71
CA SER A 396 -8.85 6.88 4.30
C SER A 396 -8.58 5.93 5.45
N LEU A 397 -7.64 6.22 6.36
CA LEU A 397 -7.41 5.42 7.57
C LEU A 397 -8.63 5.43 8.50
N LEU A 398 -9.16 6.62 8.78
CA LEU A 398 -10.34 6.79 9.63
C LEU A 398 -11.53 6.05 9.03
N LEU A 399 -11.78 6.21 7.73
CA LEU A 399 -12.88 5.55 7.03
C LEU A 399 -12.65 4.05 6.83
N ALA A 400 -11.41 3.59 6.64
CA ALA A 400 -11.11 2.17 6.50
C ALA A 400 -11.34 1.36 7.78
N ILE A 401 -11.23 2.01 8.96
CA ILE A 401 -11.45 1.39 10.26
C ILE A 401 -12.88 1.66 10.76
N LEU A 402 -13.30 2.92 10.87
CA LEU A 402 -14.63 3.26 11.38
C LEU A 402 -15.74 2.89 10.38
N GLY A 403 -15.42 2.95 9.08
CA GLY A 403 -16.34 2.61 7.98
C GLY A 403 -16.86 1.19 8.04
N GLN A 404 -16.06 0.25 8.57
CA GLN A 404 -16.42 -1.17 8.68
C GLN A 404 -17.75 -1.40 9.41
N ARG A 405 -18.12 -0.49 10.32
CA ARG A 405 -19.39 -0.55 11.07
C ARG A 405 -20.63 -0.29 10.20
N PHE A 406 -20.47 0.43 9.10
CA PHE A 406 -21.58 0.85 8.23
C PHE A 406 -21.84 -0.11 7.07
N PHE A 407 -21.02 -1.13 6.90
CA PHE A 407 -21.15 -2.16 5.87
C PHE A 407 -21.67 -3.46 6.47
N GLU A 408 -22.29 -4.31 5.63
CA GLU A 408 -22.67 -5.65 6.03
C GLU A 408 -21.42 -6.52 6.30
N GLU A 409 -21.57 -7.58 7.09
CA GLU A 409 -20.44 -8.39 7.59
C GLU A 409 -19.55 -8.96 6.48
N ASN A 410 -20.14 -9.33 5.33
CA ASN A 410 -19.40 -9.86 4.20
C ASN A 410 -18.64 -8.77 3.41
N GLU A 411 -19.01 -7.50 3.58
CA GLU A 411 -18.47 -6.36 2.83
C GLU A 411 -17.64 -5.40 3.70
N ALA A 412 -17.65 -5.56 5.03
CA ALA A 412 -16.88 -4.74 5.96
C ALA A 412 -15.37 -4.69 5.61
N ASN A 413 -14.84 -5.78 5.06
CA ASN A 413 -13.45 -5.88 4.59
C ASN A 413 -13.15 -5.00 3.37
N LEU A 414 -14.16 -4.67 2.57
CA LEU A 414 -13.99 -3.82 1.39
C LEU A 414 -13.58 -2.40 1.78
N CYS A 415 -14.03 -1.90 2.94
CA CYS A 415 -13.64 -0.58 3.48
C CYS A 415 -12.11 -0.44 3.60
N GLY A 416 -11.42 -1.54 3.94
CA GLY A 416 -9.96 -1.56 4.02
C GLY A 416 -9.28 -1.19 2.69
N SER A 417 -9.96 -1.38 1.56
CA SER A 417 -9.43 -1.06 0.24
C SER A 417 -9.30 0.44 -0.02
N LEU A 418 -9.93 1.30 0.80
CA LEU A 418 -9.66 2.75 0.78
C LEU A 418 -8.18 3.05 1.06
N MET A 419 -7.53 2.27 1.93
CA MET A 419 -6.11 2.43 2.16
C MET A 419 -5.27 2.07 0.94
N LEU A 420 -5.68 1.10 0.11
CA LEU A 420 -4.97 0.81 -1.13
C LEU A 420 -4.99 2.02 -2.07
N VAL A 421 -6.13 2.71 -2.18
CA VAL A 421 -6.29 3.89 -3.02
C VAL A 421 -5.43 5.04 -2.50
N ALA A 422 -5.40 5.28 -1.20
CA ALA A 422 -4.56 6.32 -0.61
C ALA A 422 -3.05 6.05 -0.78
N THR A 423 -2.62 4.81 -0.54
CA THR A 423 -1.22 4.42 -0.77
C THR A 423 -0.86 4.52 -2.26
N GLN A 424 -1.75 4.10 -3.16
CA GLN A 424 -1.54 4.25 -4.60
C GLN A 424 -1.45 5.72 -4.99
N ALA A 425 -2.34 6.58 -4.48
CA ALA A 425 -2.34 8.00 -4.79
C ALA A 425 -1.04 8.68 -4.33
N SER A 426 -0.51 8.28 -3.17
CA SER A 426 0.78 8.76 -2.66
C SER A 426 1.94 8.33 -3.55
N ALA A 427 1.94 7.07 -4.01
CA ALA A 427 2.95 6.57 -4.95
C ALA A 427 2.88 7.29 -6.30
N ILE A 428 1.68 7.59 -6.79
CA ILE A 428 1.48 8.31 -8.04
C ILE A 428 1.85 9.78 -7.91
N GLY A 429 1.57 10.40 -6.76
CA GLY A 429 2.02 11.75 -6.45
C GLY A 429 3.55 11.87 -6.56
N LEU A 430 4.30 10.88 -6.06
CA LEU A 430 5.74 10.83 -6.24
C LEU A 430 6.14 10.54 -7.69
N PHE A 431 5.52 9.53 -8.30
CA PHE A 431 5.83 9.11 -9.67
C PHE A 431 5.59 10.19 -10.73
N THR A 432 4.63 11.09 -10.49
CA THR A 432 4.22 12.14 -11.42
C THR A 432 4.73 13.52 -11.01
N ALA A 433 5.77 13.59 -10.18
CA ALA A 433 6.29 14.85 -9.67
C ALA A 433 6.84 15.78 -10.78
N GLU A 434 7.28 15.26 -11.93
CA GLU A 434 7.64 16.07 -13.13
C GLU A 434 6.48 17.00 -13.58
N LEU A 435 5.23 16.65 -13.26
CA LEU A 435 4.08 17.50 -13.55
C LEU A 435 4.06 18.79 -12.72
N LEU A 436 4.76 18.85 -11.59
CA LEU A 436 4.90 20.08 -10.79
C LEU A 436 5.63 21.15 -11.59
N ASP A 437 6.74 20.79 -12.22
CA ASP A 437 7.55 21.72 -13.01
C ASP A 437 6.83 22.15 -14.28
N LEU A 438 6.21 21.20 -14.99
CA LEU A 438 5.37 21.50 -16.16
C LEU A 438 4.17 22.37 -15.80
N GLY A 439 3.54 22.10 -14.67
CA GLY A 439 2.44 22.88 -14.12
C GLY A 439 2.87 24.32 -13.84
N ASN A 440 3.99 24.49 -13.15
CA ASN A 440 4.58 25.78 -12.82
C ASN A 440 4.98 26.59 -14.06
N ALA A 441 5.47 25.92 -15.11
CA ALA A 441 5.83 26.54 -16.38
C ALA A 441 4.62 26.83 -17.29
N ALA A 442 3.49 26.13 -17.10
CA ALA A 442 2.33 26.24 -17.97
C ALA A 442 1.57 27.58 -17.81
N SER A 443 1.21 28.16 -18.95
CA SER A 443 0.38 29.35 -19.05
C SER A 443 -1.09 29.05 -18.70
N ASN A 444 -1.87 30.08 -18.33
CA ASN A 444 -3.31 29.93 -18.06
C ASN A 444 -4.11 29.26 -19.22
N PRO A 445 -3.87 29.59 -20.50
CA PRO A 445 -4.52 28.89 -21.61
C PRO A 445 -4.19 27.40 -21.69
N GLU A 446 -2.96 27.00 -21.37
CA GLU A 446 -2.56 25.58 -21.36
C GLU A 446 -3.25 24.83 -20.22
N ARG A 447 -3.27 25.41 -19.03
CA ARG A 447 -4.01 24.89 -17.88
C ARG A 447 -5.50 24.73 -18.20
N LEU A 448 -6.12 25.71 -18.86
CA LEU A 448 -7.52 25.62 -19.30
C LEU A 448 -7.75 24.51 -20.33
N LYS A 449 -6.82 24.29 -21.28
CA LYS A 449 -6.92 23.16 -22.23
C LYS A 449 -6.98 21.82 -21.50
N VAL A 450 -6.14 21.62 -20.48
CA VAL A 450 -6.17 20.39 -19.67
C VAL A 450 -7.52 20.22 -18.98
N ILE A 451 -8.07 21.30 -18.39
CA ILE A 451 -9.41 21.27 -17.78
C ILE A 451 -10.49 20.93 -18.82
N TYR A 452 -10.46 21.51 -20.02
CA TYR A 452 -11.43 21.22 -21.07
C TYR A 452 -11.36 19.76 -21.53
N VAL A 453 -10.16 19.20 -21.69
CA VAL A 453 -9.97 17.79 -22.04
C VAL A 453 -10.52 16.87 -20.96
N LEU A 454 -10.23 17.16 -19.69
CA LEU A 454 -10.76 16.39 -18.56
C LEU A 454 -12.29 16.46 -18.48
N ALA A 455 -12.86 17.66 -18.64
CA ALA A 455 -14.31 17.85 -18.66
C ALA A 455 -14.96 17.07 -19.81
N ALA A 456 -14.35 17.06 -21.00
CA ALA A 456 -14.82 16.29 -22.14
C ALA A 456 -14.75 14.77 -21.87
N ILE A 457 -13.65 14.27 -21.28
CA ILE A 457 -13.51 12.86 -20.90
C ILE A 457 -14.60 12.48 -19.88
N VAL A 458 -14.78 13.28 -18.84
CA VAL A 458 -15.79 13.04 -17.80
C VAL A 458 -17.21 13.05 -18.40
N ALA A 459 -17.52 13.99 -19.30
CA ALA A 459 -18.81 14.02 -20.01
C ALA A 459 -19.03 12.77 -20.85
N VAL A 460 -18.01 12.32 -21.60
CA VAL A 460 -18.09 11.08 -22.40
C VAL A 460 -18.31 9.86 -21.51
N VAL A 461 -17.57 9.75 -20.40
CA VAL A 461 -17.73 8.65 -19.43
C VAL A 461 -19.14 8.66 -18.82
N MET A 462 -19.67 9.82 -18.45
CA MET A 462 -21.04 9.96 -17.95
C MET A 462 -22.07 9.52 -19.00
N VAL A 463 -21.91 9.96 -20.26
CA VAL A 463 -22.82 9.56 -21.36
C VAL A 463 -22.78 8.04 -21.57
N ILE A 464 -21.59 7.44 -21.62
CA ILE A 464 -21.44 5.98 -21.76
C ILE A 464 -22.12 5.24 -20.59
N SER A 465 -21.95 5.74 -19.36
CA SER A 465 -22.58 5.18 -18.17
C SER A 465 -24.11 5.25 -18.24
N ILE A 466 -24.68 6.39 -18.63
CA ILE A 466 -26.12 6.60 -18.77
C ILE A 466 -26.70 5.67 -19.86
N LEU A 467 -26.02 5.56 -21.01
CA LEU A 467 -26.48 4.71 -22.12
C LEU A 467 -26.52 3.23 -21.75
N LYS A 468 -25.54 2.73 -20.99
CA LYS A 468 -25.52 1.33 -20.51
C LYS A 468 -26.49 1.06 -19.35
N THR A 469 -26.76 2.06 -18.53
CA THR A 469 -27.75 1.93 -17.44
C THR A 469 -29.16 1.78 -18.01
N LYS A 470 -29.46 2.47 -19.11
CA LYS A 470 -30.75 2.31 -19.82
C LYS A 470 -30.92 0.94 -20.50
N SER A 471 -29.84 0.29 -20.95
CA SER A 471 -29.94 -1.01 -21.65
C SER A 471 -30.08 -2.22 -20.71
N THR A 472 -29.89 -2.03 -19.39
CA THR A 472 -29.92 -3.12 -18.40
C THR A 472 -31.21 -3.19 -17.59
N VAL A 473 -32.15 -2.25 -17.77
CA VAL A 473 -33.50 -2.33 -17.18
C VAL A 473 -34.38 -3.20 -18.09
N LYS A 474 -34.58 -4.47 -17.75
CA LYS A 474 -35.64 -5.27 -18.37
C LYS A 474 -37.00 -4.63 -18.01
N PRO A 475 -37.91 -4.42 -18.98
CA PRO A 475 -39.26 -3.97 -18.66
C PRO A 475 -39.90 -4.98 -17.72
N VAL A 476 -40.36 -4.51 -16.57
CA VAL A 476 -41.20 -5.29 -15.67
C VAL A 476 -42.50 -5.55 -16.44
N ALA A 477 -42.73 -6.79 -16.83
CA ALA A 477 -44.05 -7.20 -17.30
C ALA A 477 -45.00 -7.04 -16.11
N VAL A 478 -45.81 -5.99 -16.14
CA VAL A 478 -46.98 -5.89 -15.28
C VAL A 478 -47.91 -6.99 -15.76
N SER A 479 -48.09 -8.04 -14.97
CA SER A 479 -49.18 -8.99 -15.16
C SER A 479 -50.48 -8.19 -15.00
N GLY A 480 -51.18 -7.98 -16.11
CA GLY A 480 -52.54 -7.43 -16.07
C GLY A 480 -53.46 -8.42 -15.38
N ASP A 481 -54.21 -7.92 -14.40
CA ASP A 481 -55.44 -8.54 -13.91
C ASP A 481 -56.51 -8.58 -15.00
#